data_AF-A0A553KK40-F1
#
_entry.id   AF-A0A553KK40-F1
#
_cell.length_a   1.000
_cell.length_b   1.000
_cell.length_c   1.000
_cell.angle_alpha   90.00
_cell.angle_beta   90.00
_cell.angle_gamma   90.00
#
_symmetry.space_group_name_H-M   'P 1'
#
loop_
_entity.id
_entity.type
_entity.pdbx_description
1 polymer ?
#
loop_
_entity_poly.entity_id
_entity_poly.type
_entity_poly.pdbx_seq_one_letter_code
_entity_poly.pdbx_strand_id
1 'polypeptide(L)'
;MPSRKRRFGSIPCFHGNWCGPGCSGPEPPIDEIDRCCMMHDKCYRKRGYFACSCDKKLVKCLKKHIDRTTEKGRKAYLMYLYFRNSICDPKR
;
A
#
# COMPACT_ATOMS: atom_id res chain seq x y z
N MET A 1 11.88 11.55 21.85
CA MET A 1 11.69 10.39 20.94
C MET A 1 10.40 9.68 21.36
N PRO A 2 9.32 9.62 20.57
CA PRO A 2 8.14 8.92 21.01
C PRO A 2 8.33 7.41 20.82
N SER A 3 8.18 6.73 21.94
CA SER A 3 8.19 5.31 22.20
C SER A 3 7.20 4.55 21.30
N ARG A 4 7.72 3.68 20.42
CA ARG A 4 6.92 2.66 19.71
C ARG A 4 6.40 1.63 20.71
N LYS A 5 5.19 1.83 21.25
CA LYS A 5 4.42 0.78 21.92
C LYS A 5 4.10 -0.31 20.90
N ARG A 6 4.88 -1.41 20.91
CA ARG A 6 4.57 -2.63 20.15
C ARG A 6 3.26 -3.20 20.71
N ARG A 7 2.18 -3.08 19.96
CA ARG A 7 0.91 -3.78 20.23
C ARG A 7 1.14 -5.26 19.92
N PHE A 8 1.01 -6.11 20.93
CA PHE A 8 0.96 -7.57 20.77
C PHE A 8 -0.22 -7.90 19.84
N GLY A 9 0.06 -8.47 18.66
CA GLY A 9 -0.95 -9.03 17.75
C GLY A 9 -1.14 -8.34 16.38
N SER A 10 -0.44 -7.24 16.07
CA SER A 10 -0.51 -6.61 14.74
C SER A 10 0.65 -7.04 13.84
N ILE A 11 0.35 -7.59 12.66
CA ILE A 11 1.35 -7.78 11.59
C ILE A 11 1.95 -6.39 11.30
N PRO A 12 3.28 -6.22 11.34
CA PRO A 12 3.89 -4.93 11.04
C PRO A 12 3.57 -4.51 9.61
N CYS A 13 3.37 -3.22 9.41
CA CYS A 13 3.19 -2.66 8.07
C CYS A 13 4.35 -3.08 7.18
N PHE A 14 4.01 -3.48 5.96
CA PHE A 14 4.99 -3.86 4.94
C PHE A 14 5.89 -2.67 4.60
N HIS A 15 5.29 -1.48 4.52
CA HIS A 15 5.99 -0.21 4.34
C HIS A 15 5.20 0.94 4.97
N GLY A 16 5.89 1.84 5.67
CA GLY A 16 5.28 3.04 6.24
C GLY A 16 4.09 2.78 7.17
N ASN A 17 3.07 3.62 7.03
CA ASN A 17 1.87 3.64 7.87
C ASN A 17 0.62 3.10 7.14
N TRP A 18 0.70 2.92 5.82
CA TRP A 18 -0.45 2.62 4.96
C TRP A 18 -0.26 1.39 4.07
N CYS A 19 0.96 0.88 3.88
CA CYS A 19 1.16 -0.31 3.08
C CYS A 19 1.13 -1.58 3.95
N GLY A 20 0.03 -2.33 3.90
CA GLY A 20 -0.05 -3.69 4.46
C GLY A 20 -1.36 -3.98 5.22
N PRO A 21 -1.63 -5.25 5.56
CA PRO A 21 -2.79 -5.62 6.35
C PRO A 21 -2.80 -4.90 7.71
N GLY A 22 -3.89 -4.19 8.01
CA GLY A 22 -4.02 -3.43 9.26
C GLY A 22 -3.30 -2.08 9.27
N CYS A 23 -2.77 -1.63 8.13
CA CYS A 23 -2.04 -0.37 7.99
C CYS A 23 -2.85 0.59 7.14
N SER A 24 -3.60 1.49 7.77
CA SER A 24 -4.45 2.48 7.08
C SER A 24 -4.50 3.82 7.82
N GLY A 25 -3.34 4.29 8.29
CA GLY A 25 -3.22 5.49 9.12
C GLY A 25 -3.42 5.23 10.62
N PRO A 26 -3.65 6.26 11.45
CA PRO A 26 -3.99 7.65 11.09
C PRO A 26 -2.80 8.54 10.71
N GLU A 27 -1.57 8.08 10.96
CA GLU A 27 -0.35 8.84 10.70
C GLU A 27 -0.19 9.22 9.21
N PRO A 28 0.43 10.37 8.90
CA PRO A 28 0.66 10.77 7.51
C PRO A 28 1.55 9.75 6.78
N PRO A 29 1.45 9.66 5.45
CA PRO A 29 2.34 8.81 4.67
C PRO A 29 3.79 9.28 4.83
N ILE A 30 4.72 8.35 5.04
CA ILE A 30 6.13 8.69 5.29
C ILE A 30 6.93 8.99 4.01
N ASP A 31 6.45 8.52 2.87
CA ASP A 31 7.01 8.78 1.54
C ASP A 31 5.96 8.60 0.43
N GLU A 32 6.36 8.76 -0.83
CA GLU A 32 5.46 8.64 -1.98
C GLU A 32 4.93 7.20 -2.20
N ILE A 33 5.66 6.16 -1.77
CA ILE A 33 5.19 4.78 -1.86
C ILE A 33 4.08 4.57 -0.83
N ASP A 34 4.28 5.03 0.39
CA ASP A 34 3.27 5.01 1.45
C ASP A 34 2.03 5.84 1.08
N ARG A 35 2.23 6.97 0.38
CA ARG A 35 1.14 7.77 -0.18
C ARG A 35 0.33 7.01 -1.24
N CYS A 36 0.97 6.21 -2.09
CA CYS A 36 0.26 5.33 -3.03
C CYS A 36 -0.68 4.37 -2.29
N CYS A 37 -0.21 3.76 -1.20
CA CYS A 37 -1.01 2.86 -0.36
C CYS A 37 -2.14 3.61 0.35
N MET A 38 -1.89 4.79 0.90
CA MET A 38 -2.94 5.64 1.48
C MET A 38 -4.08 5.91 0.48
N MET A 39 -3.74 6.22 -0.76
CA MET A 39 -4.74 6.45 -1.82
C MET A 39 -5.52 5.18 -2.17
N HIS A 40 -4.86 4.03 -2.15
CA HIS A 40 -5.47 2.73 -2.38
C HIS A 40 -6.46 2.36 -1.27
N ASP A 41 -6.07 2.48 0.00
CA ASP A 41 -6.95 2.26 1.16
C ASP A 41 -8.18 3.16 1.13
N LYS A 42 -7.99 4.45 0.81
CA LYS A 42 -9.10 5.40 0.65
C LYS A 42 -10.02 5.01 -0.51
N CYS A 43 -9.48 4.41 -1.57
CA CYS A 43 -10.26 3.90 -2.69
C CYS A 43 -11.08 2.66 -2.28
N TYR A 44 -10.45 1.70 -1.62
CA TYR A 44 -11.12 0.51 -1.07
C TYR A 44 -12.22 0.85 -0.08
N ARG A 45 -12.03 1.85 0.77
CA ARG A 45 -13.10 2.34 1.67
C ARG A 45 -14.34 2.83 0.94
N LYS A 46 -14.17 3.38 -0.27
CA LYS A 46 -15.26 3.93 -1.09
C LYS A 46 -15.90 2.90 -2.02
N ARG A 47 -15.12 1.97 -2.56
CA ARG A 47 -15.53 1.04 -3.62
C ARG A 47 -15.64 -0.42 -3.18
N GLY A 48 -15.16 -0.73 -1.98
CA GLY A 48 -14.98 -2.09 -1.48
C GLY A 48 -13.62 -2.68 -1.86
N TYR A 49 -13.25 -3.73 -1.14
CA TYR A 49 -12.05 -4.52 -1.42
C TYR A 49 -12.10 -5.16 -2.81
N PHE A 50 -10.92 -5.44 -3.38
CA PHE A 50 -10.76 -6.06 -4.70
C PHE A 50 -11.32 -5.25 -5.87
N ALA A 51 -11.56 -3.94 -5.70
CA ALA A 51 -11.95 -3.09 -6.82
C ALA A 51 -10.79 -2.94 -7.81
N CYS A 52 -10.91 -3.50 -9.03
CA CYS A 52 -9.85 -3.41 -10.04
C CYS A 52 -9.44 -1.97 -10.35
N SER A 53 -10.39 -1.04 -10.25
CA SER A 53 -10.16 0.39 -10.43
C SER A 53 -9.22 0.99 -9.38
N CYS A 54 -9.23 0.48 -8.15
CA CYS A 54 -8.32 0.86 -7.08
C CYS A 54 -6.93 0.24 -7.29
N ASP A 55 -6.87 -1.06 -7.61
CA ASP A 55 -5.60 -1.77 -7.86
C ASP A 55 -4.84 -1.19 -9.04
N LYS A 56 -5.53 -0.88 -10.14
CA LYS A 56 -4.92 -0.22 -11.32
C LYS A 56 -4.31 1.14 -10.96
N LYS A 57 -4.96 1.92 -10.09
CA LYS A 57 -4.42 3.21 -9.62
C LYS A 57 -3.18 3.01 -8.76
N LEU A 58 -3.20 2.03 -7.87
CA LEU A 58 -2.04 1.66 -7.05
C LEU A 58 -0.86 1.23 -7.92
N VAL A 59 -1.08 0.31 -8.85
CA VAL A 59 -0.07 -0.18 -9.81
C VAL A 59 0.54 0.97 -10.62
N LYS A 60 -0.29 1.89 -11.12
CA LYS A 60 0.19 3.08 -11.87
C LYS A 60 1.03 4.01 -10.99
N CYS A 61 0.67 4.17 -9.71
CA CYS A 61 1.40 4.98 -8.75
C CYS A 61 2.78 4.35 -8.45
N LEU A 62 2.78 3.07 -8.04
CA LEU A 62 3.99 2.33 -7.66
C LEU A 62 5.00 2.24 -8.81
N LYS A 63 4.55 2.12 -10.06
CA LYS A 63 5.43 2.02 -11.23
C LYS A 63 6.46 3.16 -11.32
N LYS A 64 6.14 4.34 -10.81
CA LYS A 64 7.03 5.52 -10.80
C LYS A 64 8.13 5.47 -9.74
N HIS A 65 8.00 4.57 -8.76
CA HIS A 65 8.86 4.45 -7.59
C HIS A 65 9.61 3.11 -7.56
N ILE A 66 9.56 2.34 -8.65
CA ILE A 66 10.31 1.10 -8.79
C ILE A 66 11.77 1.44 -9.05
N ASP A 67 12.59 1.14 -8.06
CA ASP A 67 14.04 1.11 -8.16
C ASP A 67 14.54 -0.14 -7.43
N ARG A 68 14.99 -1.13 -8.19
CA ARG A 68 15.41 -2.43 -7.64
C ARG A 68 16.74 -2.36 -6.89
N THR A 69 17.42 -1.22 -6.88
CA THR A 69 18.67 -1.02 -6.14
C THR A 69 18.40 -0.57 -4.69
N THR A 70 17.28 0.11 -4.43
CA THR A 70 16.89 0.60 -3.11
C THR A 70 15.92 -0.34 -2.39
N GLU A 71 15.92 -0.36 -1.06
CA GLU A 71 14.96 -1.16 -0.29
C GLU A 71 13.51 -0.76 -0.60
N LYS A 72 13.20 0.55 -0.57
CA LYS A 72 11.86 1.07 -0.84
C LYS A 72 11.39 0.72 -2.27
N GLY A 73 12.27 0.82 -3.27
CA GLY A 73 11.92 0.51 -4.64
C GLY A 73 11.72 -0.99 -4.87
N ARG A 74 12.44 -1.86 -4.15
CA ARG A 74 12.14 -3.31 -4.12
C ARG A 74 10.76 -3.58 -3.51
N LYS A 75 10.39 -2.91 -2.41
CA LYS A 75 9.05 -3.02 -1.81
C LYS A 75 7.97 -2.55 -2.80
N ALA A 76 8.17 -1.41 -3.46
CA ALA A 76 7.27 -0.93 -4.50
C ALA A 76 7.11 -1.94 -5.65
N TYR A 77 8.21 -2.58 -6.07
CA TYR A 77 8.19 -3.61 -7.10
C TYR A 77 7.38 -4.85 -6.69
N LEU A 78 7.53 -5.32 -5.44
CA LEU A 78 6.77 -6.47 -4.93
C LEU A 78 5.27 -6.16 -4.87
N MET A 79 4.89 -4.98 -4.37
CA MET A 79 3.49 -4.54 -4.36
C MET A 79 2.95 -4.38 -5.79
N TYR A 80 3.74 -3.81 -6.70
CA TYR A 80 3.38 -3.70 -8.11
C TYR A 80 3.09 -5.08 -8.72
N LEU A 81 3.96 -6.06 -8.49
CA LEU A 81 3.76 -7.43 -8.99
C LEU A 81 2.52 -8.09 -8.39
N TYR A 82 2.28 -7.90 -7.09
CA TYR A 82 1.09 -8.44 -6.44
C TYR A 82 -0.18 -7.88 -7.08
N PHE A 83 -0.42 -6.57 -6.99
CA PHE A 83 -1.67 -5.95 -7.44
C PHE A 83 -1.84 -5.93 -8.97
N ARG A 84 -0.77 -6.08 -9.75
CA ARG A 84 -0.88 -6.27 -11.20
C ARG A 84 -1.46 -7.64 -11.56
N ASN A 85 -1.22 -8.66 -10.74
CA ASN A 85 -1.61 -10.05 -11.01
C ASN A 85 -2.70 -10.58 -10.07
N SER A 86 -3.10 -9.82 -9.05
CA SER A 86 -4.19 -10.17 -8.14
C SER A 86 -5.53 -10.25 -8.88
N ILE A 87 -6.37 -11.21 -8.48
CA ILE A 87 -7.77 -11.26 -8.88
C ILE A 87 -8.48 -10.04 -8.29
N CYS A 88 -9.25 -9.35 -9.12
CA CYS A 88 -10.04 -8.20 -8.74
C CYS A 88 -11.39 -8.20 -9.48
N ASP A 89 -12.38 -7.48 -8.94
CA ASP A 89 -13.70 -7.27 -9.53
C ASP A 89 -13.69 -6.01 -10.42
N PRO A 90 -13.93 -6.13 -11.73
CA PRO A 90 -13.95 -4.98 -12.64
C PRO A 90 -15.20 -4.10 -12.47
N LYS A 91 -16.26 -4.60 -11.84
CA LYS A 91 -17.51 -3.86 -11.62
C LYS A 91 -17.47 -2.99 -10.36
N ARG A 92 -16.48 -3.22 -9.48
CA ARG A 92 -16.28 -2.44 -8.25
C ARG A 92 -15.56 -1.12 -8.45
#